data_AF-A0A1G3RMM1-F1
#
_entry.id   AF-A0A1G3RMM1-F1
#
_cell.length_a   1.000
_cell.length_b   1.000
_cell.length_c   1.000
_cell.angle_alpha   90.00
_cell.angle_beta   90.00
_cell.angle_gamma   90.00
#
_symmetry.space_group_name_H-M   'P 1'
#
loop_
_entity.id
_entity.type
_entity.pdbx_description
1 polymer ?
#
loop_
_entity_poly.entity_id
_entity_poly.type
_entity_poly.pdbx_seq_one_letter_code
_entity_poly.pdbx_strand_id
1 'polypeptide(L)'
;MQEVVGFERLVNSLNASGKAEVFISGSNSKLLSGELATFLTGRYNTIEVLPLSFAELASHHAAVNQDLALSQDVVNDLFLDFIRLGGLPGHLMFESSRTVKNYLLDLYRSILLRDVVERTSIRDVDLLQWFMLYLMHNTAKAFSTGTITGFLKSEGRKLSKETIYNYLEA
;
A
#
# COMPACT_ATOMS: atom_id res chain seq x y z
N MET A 1 -20.02 -11.12 1.15
CA MET A 1 -19.03 -11.88 0.39
C MET A 1 -19.05 -11.33 -1.04
N GLN A 2 -17.97 -10.72 -1.51
CA GLN A 2 -17.88 -10.11 -2.85
C GLN A 2 -17.61 -11.16 -3.95
N GLU A 3 -17.21 -12.38 -3.59
CA GLU A 3 -16.91 -13.48 -4.52
C GLU A 3 -18.16 -14.26 -4.99
N VAL A 4 -19.33 -13.65 -4.90
CA VAL A 4 -20.58 -14.29 -5.34
C VAL A 4 -20.83 -13.94 -6.80
N VAL A 5 -21.11 -14.96 -7.61
CA VAL A 5 -21.45 -14.79 -9.03
C VAL A 5 -22.62 -13.80 -9.18
N GLY A 6 -22.41 -12.75 -9.99
CA GLY A 6 -23.44 -11.75 -10.30
C GLY A 6 -23.54 -10.59 -9.30
N PHE A 7 -22.54 -10.41 -8.43
CA PHE A 7 -22.44 -9.28 -7.50
C PHE A 7 -22.63 -7.92 -8.20
N GLU A 8 -22.02 -7.74 -9.36
CA GLU A 8 -22.07 -6.50 -10.17
C GLU A 8 -23.49 -6.17 -10.62
N ARG A 9 -24.27 -7.18 -10.98
CA ARG A 9 -25.68 -7.04 -11.42
C ARG A 9 -26.57 -6.65 -10.26
N LEU A 10 -26.36 -7.23 -9.08
CA LEU A 10 -27.09 -6.88 -7.87
C LEU A 10 -26.82 -5.42 -7.49
N VAL A 11 -25.55 -5.03 -7.44
CA VAL A 11 -25.13 -3.65 -7.15
C VAL A 11 -25.76 -2.67 -8.14
N ASN A 12 -25.69 -2.95 -9.44
CA ASN A 12 -26.29 -2.10 -10.46
C ASN A 12 -27.81 -1.98 -10.31
N SER A 13 -28.50 -3.09 -9.98
CA SER A 13 -29.95 -3.10 -9.75
C SER A 13 -30.34 -2.25 -8.53
N LEU A 14 -29.61 -2.39 -7.42
CA LEU A 14 -29.82 -1.60 -6.21
C LEU A 14 -29.61 -0.10 -6.47
N ASN A 15 -28.50 0.24 -7.15
CA ASN A 15 -28.19 1.62 -7.52
C ASN A 15 -29.27 2.21 -8.45
N ALA A 16 -29.72 1.45 -9.45
CA ALA A 16 -30.76 1.89 -10.39
C ALA A 16 -32.15 2.02 -9.73
N SER A 17 -32.42 1.26 -8.67
CA SER A 17 -33.72 1.30 -7.98
C SER A 17 -33.99 2.62 -7.24
N GLY A 18 -32.93 3.38 -6.90
CA GLY A 18 -33.02 4.62 -6.12
C GLY A 18 -33.50 4.43 -4.68
N LYS A 19 -33.62 3.18 -4.20
CA LYS A 19 -34.16 2.86 -2.86
C LYS A 19 -33.08 2.75 -1.78
N ALA A 20 -31.81 2.74 -2.17
CA ALA A 20 -30.68 2.62 -1.25
C ALA A 20 -29.44 3.34 -1.82
N GLU A 21 -28.63 3.90 -0.94
CA GLU A 21 -27.26 4.31 -1.25
C GLU A 21 -26.34 3.10 -1.08
N VAL A 22 -25.47 2.87 -2.07
CA VAL A 22 -24.61 1.68 -2.12
C VAL A 22 -23.15 2.08 -1.91
N PHE A 23 -22.57 1.61 -0.81
CA PHE A 23 -21.14 1.79 -0.50
C PHE A 23 -20.42 0.46 -0.67
N ILE A 24 -19.31 0.47 -1.40
CA ILE A 24 -18.46 -0.70 -1.63
C ILE A 24 -17.05 -0.36 -1.18
N SER A 25 -16.54 -1.12 -0.22
CA SER A 25 -15.13 -1.07 0.16
C SER A 25 -14.44 -2.36 -0.26
N GLY A 26 -13.15 -2.26 -0.57
CA GLY A 26 -12.33 -3.40 -0.91
C GLY A 26 -10.87 -3.04 -0.77
N SER A 27 -10.06 -4.02 -0.37
CA SER A 27 -8.61 -3.85 -0.20
C SER A 27 -7.84 -3.92 -1.53
N ASN A 28 -8.52 -4.08 -2.66
CA ASN A 28 -7.89 -4.17 -3.99
C ASN A 28 -8.73 -3.43 -5.04
N SER A 29 -8.06 -2.64 -5.88
CA SER A 29 -8.63 -1.93 -7.03
C SER A 29 -9.27 -2.86 -8.07
N LYS A 30 -8.99 -4.17 -8.00
CA LYS A 30 -9.54 -5.17 -8.93
C LYS A 30 -11.08 -5.15 -9.00
N LEU A 31 -11.74 -4.88 -7.87
CA LEU A 31 -13.20 -4.78 -7.76
C LEU A 31 -13.79 -3.76 -8.75
N LEU A 32 -13.09 -2.65 -9.00
CA LEU A 32 -13.55 -1.59 -9.92
C LEU A 32 -12.86 -1.66 -11.29
N SER A 33 -11.87 -2.52 -11.49
CA SER A 33 -10.97 -2.43 -12.66
C SER A 33 -11.49 -3.06 -13.96
N GLY A 34 -12.59 -3.82 -13.95
CA GLY A 34 -13.04 -4.56 -15.13
C GLY A 34 -14.55 -4.65 -15.26
N GLU A 35 -15.18 -5.62 -14.61
CA GLU A 35 -16.61 -5.91 -14.82
C GLU A 35 -17.52 -4.92 -14.10
N LEU A 36 -17.26 -4.64 -12.82
CA LEU A 36 -18.10 -3.73 -12.03
C LEU A 36 -18.12 -2.30 -12.59
N ALA A 37 -16.97 -1.75 -12.99
CA ALA A 37 -16.93 -0.42 -13.62
C ALA A 37 -17.60 -0.38 -14.99
N THR A 38 -17.59 -1.50 -15.74
CA THR A 38 -18.37 -1.62 -16.97
C THR A 38 -19.88 -1.60 -16.66
N PHE A 39 -20.33 -2.32 -15.63
CA PHE A 39 -21.73 -2.28 -15.23
C PHE A 39 -22.16 -0.94 -14.64
N LEU A 40 -21.24 -0.22 -13.99
CA LEU A 40 -21.52 1.04 -13.30
C LEU A 40 -21.04 2.28 -14.03
N THR A 41 -20.60 2.19 -15.30
CA THR A 41 -19.89 3.28 -16.01
C THR A 41 -20.51 4.66 -15.76
N GLY A 42 -19.73 5.55 -15.13
CA GLY A 42 -20.11 6.93 -14.78
C GLY A 42 -21.09 7.10 -13.61
N ARG A 43 -21.54 6.01 -12.98
CA ARG A 43 -22.54 5.98 -11.90
C ARG A 43 -21.95 5.56 -10.55
N TYR A 44 -20.66 5.80 -10.38
CA TYR A 44 -19.93 5.60 -9.12
C TYR A 44 -18.93 6.73 -8.91
N ASN A 45 -18.64 7.04 -7.65
CA ASN A 45 -17.53 7.88 -7.25
C ASN A 45 -16.50 7.00 -6.54
N THR A 46 -15.26 7.00 -7.01
CA THR A 46 -14.16 6.27 -6.35
C THR A 46 -13.45 7.20 -5.39
N ILE A 47 -13.30 6.74 -4.15
CA ILE A 47 -12.46 7.39 -3.15
C ILE A 47 -11.27 6.45 -2.95
N GLU A 48 -10.09 6.92 -3.35
CA GLU A 48 -8.84 6.22 -3.06
C GLU A 48 -8.38 6.58 -1.65
N VAL A 49 -8.17 5.55 -0.83
CA VAL A 49 -7.71 5.73 0.56
C VAL A 49 -6.22 5.46 0.58
N LEU A 50 -5.44 6.53 0.74
CA LEU A 50 -3.99 6.46 0.85
C LEU A 50 -3.56 6.33 2.33
N PRO A 51 -2.31 5.90 2.60
CA PRO A 51 -1.72 6.05 3.93
C PRO A 51 -1.78 7.51 4.38
N LEU A 52 -1.78 7.72 5.70
CA LEU A 52 -1.79 9.05 6.29
C LEU A 52 -0.60 9.85 5.80
N SER A 53 -0.87 11.09 5.40
CA SER A 53 0.14 12.12 5.27
C SER A 53 0.68 12.52 6.64
N PHE A 54 1.87 13.14 6.66
CA PHE A 54 2.41 13.71 7.89
C PHE A 54 1.47 14.75 8.51
N ALA A 55 0.77 15.55 7.67
CA ALA A 55 -0.18 16.54 8.15
C ALA A 55 -1.38 15.89 8.85
N GLU A 56 -1.91 14.79 8.33
CA GLU A 56 -2.99 14.02 8.96
C GLU A 56 -2.52 13.37 10.26
N LEU A 57 -1.29 12.84 10.31
CA LEU A 57 -0.69 12.29 11.52
C LEU A 57 -0.55 13.36 12.62
N ALA A 58 -0.01 14.53 12.27
CA ALA A 58 0.14 15.64 13.21
C ALA A 58 -1.22 16.15 13.73
N SER A 59 -2.22 16.22 12.84
CA SER A 59 -3.59 16.60 13.18
C SER A 59 -4.23 15.58 14.13
N HIS A 60 -4.03 14.28 13.86
CA HIS A 60 -4.48 13.21 14.75
C HIS A 60 -3.82 13.30 16.12
N HIS A 61 -2.50 13.52 16.18
CA HIS A 61 -1.78 13.68 17.44
C HIS A 61 -2.34 14.84 18.28
N ALA A 62 -2.60 15.99 17.66
CA ALA A 62 -3.18 17.15 18.34
C ALA A 62 -4.63 16.89 18.83
N ALA A 63 -5.42 16.15 18.07
CA ALA A 63 -6.81 15.82 18.43
C ALA A 63 -6.90 14.87 19.64
N VAL A 64 -5.96 13.91 19.74
CA VAL A 64 -5.91 12.93 20.83
C VAL A 64 -5.26 13.53 22.09
N ASN A 65 -4.23 14.35 21.92
CA ASN A 65 -3.48 14.94 23.02
C ASN A 65 -3.84 16.43 23.20
N GLN A 66 -5.12 16.72 23.46
CA GLN A 66 -5.71 18.07 23.52
C GLN A 66 -4.96 19.08 24.41
N ASP A 67 -4.08 18.61 25.30
CA ASP A 67 -3.27 19.41 26.23
C ASP A 67 -1.80 19.63 25.80
N LEU A 68 -1.35 19.04 24.70
CA LEU A 68 0.01 19.23 24.17
C LEU A 68 -0.03 20.22 23.00
N ALA A 69 0.40 21.46 23.25
CA ALA A 69 0.72 22.37 22.17
C ALA A 69 1.75 21.71 21.24
N LEU A 70 1.52 21.77 19.92
CA LEU A 70 2.49 21.34 18.91
C LEU A 70 3.69 22.28 18.92
N SER A 71 4.56 22.13 19.93
CA SER A 71 5.85 22.79 19.96
C SER A 71 6.72 22.25 18.82
N GLN A 72 7.73 23.03 18.44
CA GLN A 72 8.64 22.62 17.36
C GLN A 72 9.32 21.28 17.65
N ASP A 73 9.64 21.00 18.93
CA ASP A 73 10.26 19.75 19.35
C ASP A 73 9.32 18.56 19.16
N VAL A 74 8.04 18.69 19.56
CA VAL A 74 7.02 17.65 19.36
C VAL A 74 6.82 17.36 17.87
N VAL A 75 6.76 18.39 17.04
CA VAL A 75 6.62 18.22 15.57
C VAL A 75 7.85 17.51 14.99
N ASN A 76 9.06 17.85 15.45
CA ASN A 76 10.28 17.19 15.00
C ASN A 76 10.30 15.71 15.37
N ASP A 77 9.90 15.37 16.61
CA ASP A 77 9.82 13.98 17.07
C ASP A 77 8.78 13.19 16.27
N LEU A 78 7.59 13.75 16.06
CA LEU A 78 6.55 13.16 15.21
C LEU A 78 7.03 12.93 13.77
N PHE A 79 7.83 13.86 13.24
CA PHE A 79 8.38 13.72 11.90
C PHE A 79 9.41 12.60 11.81
N LEU A 80 10.27 12.45 12.83
CA LEU A 80 11.20 11.32 12.90
C LEU A 80 10.47 9.98 13.01
N ASP A 81 9.39 9.93 13.79
CA ASP A 81 8.56 8.72 13.89
C ASP A 81 7.83 8.43 12.59
N PHE A 82 7.32 9.46 11.89
CA PHE A 82 6.73 9.30 10.55
C PHE A 82 7.74 8.74 9.54
N ILE A 83 9.00 9.19 9.55
CA ILE A 83 10.04 8.62 8.67
C ILE A 83 10.31 7.16 9.00
N ARG A 84 10.27 6.76 10.28
CA ARG A 84 10.59 5.40 10.74
C ARG A 84 9.44 4.42 10.54
N LEU A 85 8.20 4.86 10.80
CA LEU A 85 7.02 4.01 10.88
C LEU A 85 6.12 4.16 9.63
N GLY A 86 6.29 5.24 8.87
CA GLY A 86 5.50 5.55 7.70
C GLY A 86 4.08 6.05 8.02
N GLY A 87 3.26 6.19 6.98
CA GLY A 87 1.89 6.71 7.08
C GLY A 87 0.80 5.66 7.35
N LEU A 88 1.14 4.38 7.50
CA LEU A 88 0.14 3.32 7.61
C LEU A 88 -0.58 3.39 8.96
N PRO A 89 -1.88 3.71 9.03
CA PRO A 89 -2.55 4.09 10.29
C PRO A 89 -2.54 3.00 11.36
N GLY A 90 -2.45 1.73 10.98
CA GLY A 90 -2.49 0.61 11.94
C GLY A 90 -1.38 0.64 12.99
N HIS A 91 -0.24 1.30 12.75
CA HIS A 91 0.81 1.42 13.77
C HIS A 91 0.37 2.26 14.98
N LEU A 92 -0.60 3.17 14.81
CA LEU A 92 -1.12 4.04 15.87
C LEU A 92 -1.94 3.28 16.91
N MET A 93 -2.34 2.04 16.60
CA MET A 93 -3.17 1.21 17.48
C MET A 93 -2.35 0.43 18.53
N PHE A 94 -1.02 0.56 18.51
CA PHE A 94 -0.13 -0.23 19.36
C PHE A 94 0.84 0.67 20.13
N GLU A 95 0.93 0.48 21.44
CA GLU A 95 1.87 1.22 22.28
C GLU A 95 3.29 0.63 22.23
N SER A 96 3.39 -0.68 21.99
CA SER A 96 4.67 -1.39 21.97
C SER A 96 5.36 -1.24 20.62
N SER A 97 6.55 -0.61 20.62
CA SER A 97 7.42 -0.49 19.44
C SER A 97 7.73 -1.83 18.76
N ARG A 98 7.86 -2.90 19.54
CA ARG A 98 8.04 -4.27 19.02
C ARG A 98 6.81 -4.75 18.25
N THR A 99 5.62 -4.46 18.77
CA THR A 99 4.34 -4.85 18.14
C THR A 99 4.12 -4.06 16.86
N VAL A 100 4.38 -2.75 16.88
CA VAL A 100 4.37 -1.91 15.68
C VAL A 100 5.30 -2.47 14.59
N LYS A 101 6.54 -2.79 14.96
CA LYS A 101 7.51 -3.36 14.02
C LYS A 101 7.02 -4.67 13.41
N ASN A 102 6.49 -5.57 14.23
CA ASN A 102 5.95 -6.85 13.75
C ASN A 102 4.77 -6.63 12.80
N TYR A 103 3.83 -5.74 13.16
CA TYR A 103 2.70 -5.37 12.32
C TYR A 103 3.16 -4.86 10.95
N LEU A 104 4.11 -3.92 10.91
CA LEU A 104 4.62 -3.36 9.64
C LEU A 104 5.34 -4.43 8.81
N LEU A 105 6.10 -5.32 9.45
CA LEU A 105 6.75 -6.45 8.76
C LEU A 105 5.74 -7.46 8.20
N ASP A 106 4.70 -7.77 8.95
CA ASP A 106 3.66 -8.70 8.52
C ASP A 106 2.82 -8.10 7.39
N LEU A 107 2.54 -6.80 7.44
CA LEU A 107 1.89 -6.08 6.36
C LEU A 107 2.76 -6.06 5.10
N TYR A 108 4.07 -5.73 5.22
CA TYR A 108 5.02 -5.81 4.12
C TYR A 108 5.05 -7.21 3.49
N ARG A 109 5.14 -8.26 4.31
CA ARG A 109 5.12 -9.65 3.84
C ARG A 109 3.80 -10.01 3.18
N SER A 110 2.68 -9.57 3.74
CA SER A 110 1.36 -9.83 3.16
C SER A 110 1.25 -9.19 1.77
N ILE A 111 1.62 -7.91 1.63
CA ILE A 111 1.59 -7.21 0.35
C ILE A 111 2.53 -7.88 -0.65
N LEU A 112 3.76 -8.18 -0.24
CA LEU A 112 4.73 -8.80 -1.14
C LEU A 112 4.29 -10.21 -1.58
N LEU A 113 3.87 -11.05 -0.64
CA LEU A 113 3.55 -12.45 -0.94
C LEU A 113 2.19 -12.59 -1.63
N ARG A 114 1.13 -11.97 -1.10
CA ARG A 114 -0.21 -12.07 -1.69
C ARG A 114 -0.39 -11.15 -2.87
N ASP A 115 -0.08 -9.87 -2.71
CA ASP A 115 -0.48 -8.91 -3.74
C ASP A 115 0.50 -8.89 -4.91
N VAL A 116 1.80 -9.13 -4.68
CA VAL A 116 2.79 -9.13 -5.77
C VAL A 116 3.04 -10.55 -6.28
N VAL A 117 3.53 -11.46 -5.43
CA VAL A 117 3.97 -12.80 -5.86
C VAL A 117 2.81 -13.65 -6.41
N GLU A 118 1.68 -13.75 -5.70
CA GLU A 118 0.54 -14.56 -6.18
C GLU A 118 -0.08 -13.97 -7.46
N ARG A 119 -0.13 -12.62 -7.61
CA ARG A 119 -0.74 -11.98 -8.79
C ARG A 119 0.13 -12.07 -10.03
N THR A 120 1.45 -12.04 -9.88
CA THR A 120 2.39 -11.99 -11.01
C THR A 120 3.12 -13.31 -11.27
N SER A 121 2.83 -14.34 -10.46
CA SER A 121 3.46 -15.67 -10.58
C SER A 121 5.00 -15.62 -10.53
N ILE A 122 5.55 -14.69 -9.75
CA ILE A 122 7.01 -14.57 -9.56
C ILE A 122 7.53 -15.83 -8.86
N ARG A 123 8.50 -16.49 -9.49
CA ARG A 123 9.07 -17.76 -8.99
C ARG A 123 10.17 -17.57 -7.96
N ASP A 124 10.94 -16.49 -8.06
CA ASP A 124 12.09 -16.21 -7.19
C ASP A 124 11.78 -15.06 -6.23
N VAL A 125 11.12 -15.43 -5.12
CA VAL A 125 10.67 -14.49 -4.08
C VAL A 125 11.85 -13.85 -3.34
N ASP A 126 12.94 -14.60 -3.15
CA ASP A 126 14.15 -14.06 -2.51
C ASP A 126 14.74 -12.93 -3.35
N LEU A 127 14.83 -13.14 -4.66
CA LEU A 127 15.36 -12.13 -5.58
C LEU A 127 14.45 -10.89 -5.66
N LEU A 128 13.13 -11.06 -5.58
CA LEU A 128 12.17 -9.96 -5.46
C LEU A 128 12.38 -9.17 -4.15
N GLN A 129 12.58 -9.85 -3.01
CA GLN A 129 12.86 -9.16 -1.74
C GLN A 129 14.13 -8.31 -1.81
N TRP A 130 15.20 -8.82 -2.43
CA TRP A 130 16.44 -8.04 -2.65
C TRP A 130 16.23 -6.85 -3.57
N PHE A 131 15.43 -7.02 -4.62
CA PHE A 131 15.04 -5.93 -5.50
C PHE A 131 14.25 -4.84 -4.75
N MET A 132 13.25 -5.22 -3.96
CA MET A 132 12.47 -4.30 -3.13
C MET A 132 13.35 -3.57 -2.10
N LEU A 133 14.28 -4.29 -1.46
CA LEU A 133 15.23 -3.69 -0.51
C LEU A 133 16.12 -2.65 -1.19
N TYR A 134 16.59 -2.92 -2.41
CA TYR A 134 17.33 -1.92 -3.19
C TYR A 134 16.49 -0.66 -3.45
N LEU A 135 15.23 -0.82 -3.86
CA LEU A 135 14.34 0.32 -4.09
C LEU A 135 14.14 1.14 -2.81
N MET A 136 13.91 0.47 -1.67
CA MET A 136 13.74 1.14 -0.37
C MET A 136 15.00 1.91 0.06
N HIS A 137 16.20 1.35 -0.11
CA HIS A 137 17.45 2.05 0.19
C HIS A 137 17.76 3.22 -0.76
N ASN A 138 17.15 3.23 -1.94
CA ASN A 138 17.35 4.26 -2.96
C ASN A 138 16.08 5.10 -3.16
N THR A 139 15.19 5.12 -2.16
CA THR A 139 14.01 6.00 -2.17
C THR A 139 14.49 7.45 -2.35
N ALA A 140 13.91 8.16 -3.33
CA ALA A 140 14.31 9.50 -3.78
C ALA A 140 15.62 9.62 -4.60
N LYS A 141 16.26 8.52 -5.01
CA LYS A 141 17.35 8.53 -5.99
C LYS A 141 16.87 8.01 -7.34
N ALA A 142 17.39 8.60 -8.42
CA ALA A 142 17.21 8.03 -9.75
C ALA A 142 17.94 6.68 -9.84
N PHE A 143 17.28 5.67 -10.39
CA PHE A 143 17.86 4.36 -10.64
C PHE A 143 17.71 3.99 -12.12
N SER A 144 18.53 3.04 -12.58
CA SER A 144 18.42 2.44 -13.91
C SER A 144 18.52 0.92 -13.80
N THR A 145 18.11 0.21 -14.85
CA THR A 145 18.33 -1.26 -14.91
C THR A 145 19.79 -1.62 -14.70
N GLY A 146 20.72 -0.76 -15.17
CA GLY A 146 22.16 -0.96 -15.01
C GLY A 146 22.60 -0.88 -13.55
N THR A 147 22.14 0.12 -12.81
CA THR A 147 22.50 0.29 -11.39
C THR A 147 21.92 -0.82 -10.52
N ILE A 148 20.68 -1.24 -10.79
CA ILE A 148 20.03 -2.37 -10.11
C ILE A 148 20.80 -3.68 -10.35
N THR A 149 21.09 -4.02 -11.62
CA THR A 149 21.84 -5.24 -11.93
C THR A 149 23.25 -5.21 -11.35
N GLY A 150 23.91 -4.05 -11.30
CA GLY A 150 25.21 -3.87 -10.67
C GLY A 150 25.19 -4.16 -9.17
N PHE A 151 24.23 -3.58 -8.46
CA PHE A 151 24.04 -3.82 -7.02
C PHE A 151 23.72 -5.28 -6.70
N LEU A 152 22.78 -5.89 -7.42
CA LEU A 152 22.44 -7.29 -7.16
C LEU A 152 23.63 -8.22 -7.44
N LYS A 153 24.45 -7.91 -8.46
CA LYS A 153 25.69 -8.64 -8.73
C LYS A 153 26.72 -8.50 -7.60
N SER A 154 26.86 -7.33 -6.98
CA SER A 154 27.77 -7.17 -5.83
C SER A 154 27.31 -7.97 -4.62
N GLU A 155 26.00 -8.17 -4.46
CA GLU A 155 25.40 -9.05 -3.45
C GLU A 155 25.41 -10.54 -3.86
N GLY A 156 26.13 -10.91 -4.93
CA GLY A 156 26.25 -12.29 -5.40
C GLY A 156 25.00 -12.84 -6.10
N ARG A 157 24.03 -11.98 -6.43
CA ARG A 157 22.78 -12.35 -7.10
C ARG A 157 22.81 -11.94 -8.58
N LYS A 158 22.26 -12.78 -9.45
CA LYS A 158 22.12 -12.46 -10.89
C LYS A 158 20.65 -12.22 -11.20
N LEU A 159 20.37 -11.08 -11.79
CA LEU A 159 19.02 -10.71 -12.24
C LEU A 159 19.12 -10.16 -13.67
N SER A 160 18.25 -10.64 -14.56
CA SER A 160 18.21 -10.18 -15.95
C SER A 160 17.47 -8.84 -16.04
N LYS A 161 17.71 -8.07 -17.10
CA LYS A 161 16.96 -6.82 -17.35
C LYS A 161 15.46 -7.09 -17.54
N GLU A 162 15.11 -8.20 -18.16
CA GLU A 162 13.73 -8.63 -18.38
C GLU A 162 13.01 -8.87 -17.04
N THR A 163 13.67 -9.53 -16.09
CA THR A 163 13.13 -9.71 -14.73
C THR A 163 12.94 -8.38 -14.01
N ILE A 164 13.80 -7.37 -14.23
CA ILE A 164 13.59 -6.02 -13.67
C ILE A 164 12.29 -5.43 -14.20
N TYR A 165 12.09 -5.45 -15.51
CA TYR A 165 10.87 -4.90 -16.11
C TYR A 165 9.62 -5.62 -15.60
N ASN A 166 9.66 -6.95 -15.53
CA ASN A 166 8.56 -7.73 -14.97
C ASN A 166 8.28 -7.39 -13.49
N TYR A 167 9.31 -7.06 -12.70
CA TYR A 167 9.13 -6.64 -11.30
C TYR A 167 8.66 -5.19 -11.16
N LEU A 168 8.96 -4.32 -12.13
CA LEU A 168 8.50 -2.92 -12.13
C LEU A 168 7.05 -2.77 -12.60
N GLU A 169 6.57 -3.67 -13.46
CA GLU A 169 5.19 -3.69 -13.96
C GLU A 169 4.22 -4.46 -13.04
N ALA A 170 4.74 -5.18 -12.04
CA ALA A 170 3.99 -5.99 -11.07
C ALA A 170 3.23 -5.14 -10.05
#